data_AF-A0A8H4U9Q9-F1
#
_entry.id   AF-A0A8H4U9Q9-F1
#
_cell.length_a   1.000
_cell.length_b   1.000
_cell.length_c   1.000
_cell.angle_alpha   90.00
_cell.angle_beta   90.00
_cell.angle_gamma   90.00
#
_symmetry.space_group_name_H-M   'P 1'
#
loop_
_entity.id
_entity.type
_entity.pdbx_description
1 polymer ?
#
loop_
_entity_poly.entity_id
_entity_poly.type
_entity_poly.pdbx_seq_one_letter_code
_entity_poly.pdbx_strand_id
1 'polypeptide(L)'
;MSPRTSGLLDSDDWDEVKSDSSSTGDWTLSKPYWKPAPAGGRIKHIINNVRAAIRARSRPPLENLRPTAYLDGLRGFAALLVYIHHHELWAHGIPEQNAPFENAFGYEGKYHFATFPVIRHFFTGGHYAVSTFFIISGYVLSLKPMTLIQAGEYIQLGDVLASSLFRRWIRLFLPLILFMIIYITFLHMFGVWLRIMTQQGSWIDELWAFYLEFKNFSFIFKEGGEPWLTYQRHLWSIPVEFKGSIVVFTAQMAFSRCSRNARLWCEAGLIFYFMYISDGSLYAMFVAGMLLCDLDLLAKKGDLPRFLARLEPAKEFIYYHLLLFSLFLGGVPSENRNVEQLAKNRGWYYLSWFKPQAVFDYKWFYLFWAAVFLVAAIPRIFWLKRFFETRFCQWLGHISFALYLVHGPVLWTLGERLYLAAGWQNDELMKNIPHWADKLPLPMAGPYGLEVSVLLPQIVLLPLTLGLAELVTRFIDTPSVKFAAWFYKKALGDPTSKQARA
;
A
#
# COMPACT_ATOMS: atom_id res chain seq x y z
N MET A 1 28.76 19.83 5.03
CA MET A 1 28.56 18.39 4.79
C MET A 1 27.40 17.94 5.67
N SER A 2 26.29 17.49 5.07
CA SER A 2 25.02 17.19 5.75
C SER A 2 24.62 15.74 5.45
N PRO A 3 23.99 15.00 6.38
CA PRO A 3 23.81 13.56 6.28
C PRO A 3 22.73 13.19 5.26
N ARG A 4 23.06 12.29 4.34
CA ARG A 4 22.12 11.69 3.37
C ARG A 4 21.11 10.83 4.13
N THR A 5 19.83 11.00 3.80
CA THR A 5 18.69 10.31 4.43
C THR A 5 18.21 9.22 3.48
N SER A 6 18.70 8.00 3.70
CA SER A 6 18.32 6.74 3.06
C SER A 6 16.94 6.26 3.51
N GLY A 7 16.11 5.81 2.55
CA GLY A 7 14.78 5.25 2.75
C GLY A 7 14.78 3.74 3.00
N LEU A 8 13.59 3.17 3.19
CA LEU A 8 13.31 1.78 3.62
C LEU A 8 13.94 0.64 2.77
N LEU A 9 14.58 0.94 1.65
CA LEU A 9 15.24 -0.02 0.78
C LEU A 9 16.70 0.36 0.44
N ASP A 10 17.25 1.35 1.15
CA ASP A 10 18.62 1.87 1.02
C ASP A 10 19.47 1.39 2.20
N SER A 11 19.67 0.07 2.32
CA SER A 11 20.76 -0.46 3.16
C SER A 11 22.03 -0.53 2.31
N ASP A 12 22.85 0.50 2.43
CA ASP A 12 24.20 0.63 1.85
C ASP A 12 25.18 -0.38 2.48
N ASP A 13 25.11 -1.65 2.07
CA ASP A 13 26.11 -2.68 2.44
C ASP A 13 26.60 -3.45 1.19
N TRP A 14 26.75 -2.74 0.07
CA TRP A 14 27.43 -3.26 -1.12
C TRP A 14 28.18 -2.10 -1.77
N ASP A 15 29.46 -1.95 -1.39
CA ASP A 15 30.57 -1.49 -2.24
C ASP A 15 31.83 -1.29 -1.39
N GLU A 16 32.48 -2.38 -0.98
CA GLU A 16 33.92 -2.38 -0.71
C GLU A 16 34.62 -3.14 -1.84
N VAL A 17 35.00 -2.42 -2.90
CA VAL A 17 36.38 -2.42 -3.45
C VAL A 17 36.53 -1.10 -4.22
N LYS A 18 37.28 -0.17 -3.63
CA LYS A 18 37.80 1.00 -4.35
C LYS A 18 38.82 0.55 -5.40
N SER A 19 38.81 1.18 -6.56
CA SER A 19 40.04 1.47 -7.29
C SER A 19 39.99 2.92 -7.76
N ASP A 20 41.03 3.66 -7.41
CA ASP A 20 41.23 5.08 -7.67
C ASP A 20 41.56 5.34 -9.14
N SER A 21 41.08 6.46 -9.68
CA SER A 21 41.87 7.34 -10.58
C SER A 21 41.12 8.64 -10.95
N SER A 22 41.64 9.74 -10.41
CA SER A 22 41.95 11.04 -11.07
C SER A 22 40.98 11.63 -12.12
N SER A 23 40.34 12.78 -11.79
CA SER A 23 40.65 14.14 -12.27
C SER A 23 40.10 14.47 -13.68
N THR A 24 39.20 15.43 -13.88
CA THR A 24 39.44 16.88 -14.02
C THR A 24 38.17 17.53 -14.61
N GLY A 25 37.98 18.85 -14.46
CA GLY A 25 37.21 19.64 -15.43
C GLY A 25 36.14 20.58 -14.89
N ASP A 26 36.57 21.68 -14.28
CA ASP A 26 35.80 22.92 -14.09
C ASP A 26 35.24 23.44 -15.42
N TRP A 27 33.96 23.85 -15.45
CA TRP A 27 33.50 24.93 -16.33
C TRP A 27 32.40 25.75 -15.64
N THR A 28 32.78 26.99 -15.33
CA THR A 28 31.94 28.06 -14.82
C THR A 28 31.28 28.81 -15.98
N LEU A 29 29.97 29.07 -15.90
CA LEU A 29 29.31 30.06 -16.76
C LEU A 29 28.43 31.01 -15.94
N SER A 30 28.92 32.24 -15.88
CA SER A 30 28.30 33.56 -15.71
C SER A 30 26.79 33.66 -15.41
N LYS A 31 26.48 34.38 -14.32
CA LYS A 31 25.16 34.94 -13.99
C LYS A 31 24.90 36.26 -14.74
N PRO A 32 23.65 36.56 -15.14
CA PRO A 32 23.18 37.93 -15.27
C PRO A 32 22.33 38.37 -14.07
N TYR A 33 22.39 39.67 -13.86
CA TYR A 33 22.07 40.45 -12.67
C TYR A 33 20.66 41.07 -12.82
N TRP A 34 19.70 40.71 -11.96
CA TRP A 34 18.49 41.52 -11.72
C TRP A 34 17.82 41.11 -10.39
N LYS A 35 17.60 42.08 -9.49
CA LYS A 35 16.87 41.90 -8.23
C LYS A 35 15.78 42.98 -8.12
N PRO A 36 14.48 42.62 -8.12
CA PRO A 36 13.45 43.47 -7.55
C PRO A 36 13.36 43.27 -6.02
N ALA A 37 13.11 44.35 -5.30
CA ALA A 37 12.98 44.38 -3.83
C ALA A 37 11.73 43.60 -3.34
N PRO A 38 11.78 42.96 -2.14
CA PRO A 38 10.74 42.04 -1.71
C PRO A 38 9.62 42.75 -0.93
N ALA A 39 8.48 43.02 -1.57
CA ALA A 39 7.22 43.18 -0.84
C ALA A 39 6.57 41.79 -0.65
N GLY A 40 6.37 41.36 0.60
CA GLY A 40 5.70 40.10 0.95
C GLY A 40 6.59 38.91 1.33
N GLY A 41 7.83 39.17 1.78
CA GLY A 41 8.90 38.18 1.96
C GLY A 41 8.57 36.98 2.86
N ARG A 42 7.95 37.13 4.03
CA ARG A 42 7.82 36.00 4.97
C ARG A 42 6.88 34.90 4.49
N ILE A 43 5.69 35.25 4.01
CA ILE A 43 4.70 34.25 3.55
C ILE A 43 5.13 33.64 2.22
N LYS A 44 5.65 34.45 1.28
CA LYS A 44 6.16 33.96 0.00
C LYS A 44 7.41 33.11 0.16
N HIS A 45 8.26 33.40 1.16
CA HIS A 45 9.44 32.60 1.48
C HIS A 45 9.08 31.31 2.23
N ILE A 46 8.07 31.31 3.11
CA ILE A 46 7.53 30.08 3.70
C ILE A 46 6.90 29.21 2.62
N ILE A 47 6.06 29.78 1.74
CA ILE A 47 5.45 29.06 0.61
C ILE A 47 6.52 28.57 -0.37
N ASN A 48 7.56 29.36 -0.64
CA ASN A 48 8.66 28.94 -1.51
C ASN A 48 9.60 27.95 -0.82
N ASN A 49 9.75 27.96 0.50
CA ASN A 49 10.54 26.98 1.25
C ASN A 49 9.75 25.67 1.41
N VAL A 50 8.42 25.73 1.50
CA VAL A 50 7.53 24.56 1.44
C VAL A 50 7.49 24.02 0.01
N ARG A 51 7.34 24.87 -1.01
CA ARG A 51 7.42 24.48 -2.43
C ARG A 51 8.82 23.98 -2.82
N ALA A 52 9.88 24.53 -2.24
CA ALA A 52 11.25 24.05 -2.42
C ALA A 52 11.53 22.82 -1.55
N ALA A 53 10.91 22.63 -0.39
CA ALA A 53 10.98 21.35 0.33
C ALA A 53 10.22 20.24 -0.41
N ILE A 54 9.13 20.60 -1.10
CA ILE A 54 8.33 19.71 -1.95
C ILE A 54 9.00 19.47 -3.32
N ARG A 55 9.67 20.47 -3.93
CA ARG A 55 10.38 20.33 -5.23
C ARG A 55 11.84 19.88 -5.11
N ALA A 56 12.58 20.37 -4.12
CA ALA A 56 14.02 20.14 -3.96
C ALA A 56 14.25 18.87 -3.14
N ARG A 57 13.85 17.75 -3.73
CA ARG A 57 14.55 16.47 -3.63
C ARG A 57 14.08 15.63 -4.80
N SER A 58 14.48 16.09 -5.98
CA SER A 58 14.60 15.24 -7.17
C SER A 58 15.46 14.03 -6.78
N ARG A 59 14.75 12.94 -6.46
CA ARG A 59 15.23 11.57 -6.46
C ARG A 59 15.88 11.23 -7.81
N PRO A 60 16.63 10.11 -7.92
CA PRO A 60 17.59 9.90 -8.99
C PRO A 60 17.01 10.28 -10.36
N PRO A 61 17.84 10.83 -11.26
CA PRO A 61 17.47 10.92 -12.67
C PRO A 61 16.81 9.59 -13.09
N LEU A 62 15.77 9.64 -13.93
CA LEU A 62 15.04 8.46 -14.39
C LEU A 62 15.98 7.36 -14.94
N GLU A 63 17.19 7.75 -15.36
CA GLU A 63 18.28 6.89 -15.81
C GLU A 63 18.84 5.92 -14.75
N ASN A 64 18.63 6.16 -13.46
CA ASN A 64 19.19 5.34 -12.36
C ASN A 64 18.12 4.52 -11.60
N LEU A 65 16.97 4.23 -12.23
CA LEU A 65 15.94 3.42 -11.60
C LEU A 65 16.33 1.94 -11.60
N ARG A 66 16.20 1.30 -10.44
CA ARG A 66 16.32 -0.16 -10.33
C ARG A 66 15.26 -0.86 -11.18
N PRO A 67 15.50 -2.08 -11.67
CA PRO A 67 14.55 -2.81 -12.52
C PRO A 67 13.15 -3.01 -11.92
N THR A 68 13.03 -2.95 -10.59
CA THR A 68 11.78 -3.13 -9.83
C THR A 68 11.15 -1.81 -9.36
N ALA A 69 11.66 -0.64 -9.80
CA ALA A 69 11.15 0.66 -9.38
C ALA A 69 9.65 0.85 -9.69
N TYR A 70 9.15 0.24 -10.76
CA TYR A 70 7.73 0.24 -11.10
C TYR A 70 6.84 -0.32 -9.98
N LEU A 71 7.33 -1.27 -9.15
CA LEU A 71 6.58 -1.82 -8.02
C LEU A 71 6.38 -0.78 -6.91
N ASP A 72 7.38 0.08 -6.67
CA ASP A 72 7.24 1.19 -5.73
C ASP A 72 6.20 2.20 -6.23
N GLY A 73 6.26 2.50 -7.53
CA GLY A 73 5.32 3.40 -8.18
C GLY A 73 3.88 2.87 -8.17
N LEU A 74 3.71 1.58 -8.47
CA LEU A 74 2.42 0.90 -8.42
C LEU A 74 1.85 0.91 -7.00
N ARG A 75 2.67 0.58 -5.99
CA ARG A 75 2.28 0.68 -4.58
C ARG A 75 1.88 2.12 -4.21
N GLY A 76 2.64 3.11 -4.66
CA GLY A 76 2.32 4.52 -4.43
C GLY A 76 0.96 4.90 -5.00
N PHE A 77 0.73 4.54 -6.26
CA PHE A 77 -0.53 4.82 -6.95
C PHE A 77 -1.71 4.09 -6.31
N ALA A 78 -1.53 2.82 -5.94
CA ALA A 78 -2.53 2.04 -5.21
C ALA A 78 -2.89 2.69 -3.86
N ALA A 79 -1.93 3.29 -3.14
CA ALA A 79 -2.22 4.00 -1.89
C ALA A 79 -3.08 5.25 -2.11
N LEU A 80 -2.91 5.95 -3.23
CA LEU A 80 -3.80 7.03 -3.63
C LEU A 80 -5.21 6.53 -3.97
N LEU A 81 -5.35 5.37 -4.63
CA LEU A 81 -6.67 4.78 -4.89
C LEU A 81 -7.38 4.36 -3.59
N VAL A 82 -6.65 3.84 -2.60
CA VAL A 82 -7.19 3.55 -1.27
C VAL A 82 -7.69 4.83 -0.59
N TYR A 83 -6.93 5.92 -0.69
CA TYR A 83 -7.34 7.23 -0.19
C TYR A 83 -8.67 7.67 -0.81
N ILE A 84 -8.76 7.67 -2.14
CA ILE A 84 -9.97 8.09 -2.87
C ILE A 84 -11.15 7.19 -2.48
N HIS A 85 -10.97 5.87 -2.47
CA HIS A 85 -12.00 4.90 -2.09
C HIS A 85 -12.60 5.17 -0.71
N HIS A 86 -11.78 5.45 0.30
CA HIS A 86 -12.31 5.75 1.63
C HIS A 86 -13.05 7.09 1.68
N HIS A 87 -12.59 8.10 0.93
CA HIS A 87 -13.28 9.38 0.86
C HIS A 87 -14.63 9.31 0.13
N GLU A 88 -14.69 8.59 -1.00
CA GLU A 88 -15.93 8.35 -1.74
C GLU A 88 -16.97 7.61 -0.90
N LEU A 89 -16.58 6.46 -0.32
CA LEU A 89 -17.49 5.66 0.50
C LEU A 89 -17.90 6.35 1.80
N TRP A 90 -17.04 7.21 2.35
CA TRP A 90 -17.38 7.97 3.53
C TRP A 90 -18.44 9.03 3.21
N ALA A 91 -18.25 9.82 2.15
CA ALA A 91 -19.18 10.90 1.78
C ALA A 91 -20.55 10.32 1.41
N HIS A 92 -20.57 9.29 0.57
CA HIS A 92 -21.79 8.65 0.11
C HIS A 92 -22.40 7.66 1.10
N GLY A 93 -21.64 7.25 2.13
CA GLY A 93 -22.15 6.44 3.23
C GLY A 93 -23.06 7.22 4.19
N ILE A 94 -22.94 8.55 4.23
CA ILE A 94 -23.80 9.42 5.05
C ILE A 94 -25.26 9.36 4.61
N PRO A 95 -25.60 9.57 3.32
CA PRO A 95 -26.98 9.46 2.85
C PRO A 95 -27.38 8.03 2.42
N GLU A 96 -26.66 7.00 2.86
CA GLU A 96 -26.88 5.59 2.46
C GLU A 96 -26.81 5.34 0.93
N GLN A 97 -25.97 6.10 0.22
CA GLN A 97 -25.83 6.03 -1.24
C GLN A 97 -24.70 5.11 -1.70
N ASN A 98 -24.00 4.37 -0.82
CA ASN A 98 -22.89 3.51 -1.25
C ASN A 98 -23.25 2.36 -2.20
N ALA A 99 -24.53 1.97 -2.30
CA ALA A 99 -24.95 0.81 -3.07
C ALA A 99 -24.47 0.80 -4.54
N PRO A 100 -24.55 1.88 -5.35
CA PRO A 100 -24.03 1.89 -6.72
C PRO A 100 -22.50 1.75 -6.76
N PHE A 101 -21.79 2.31 -5.78
CA PHE A 101 -20.33 2.25 -5.68
C PHE A 101 -19.80 0.86 -5.35
N GLU A 102 -20.56 0.12 -4.54
CA GLU A 102 -20.27 -1.24 -4.12
C GLU A 102 -20.77 -2.31 -5.11
N ASN A 103 -21.49 -1.90 -6.16
CA ASN A 103 -22.07 -2.78 -7.17
C ASN A 103 -21.56 -2.51 -8.58
N ALA A 104 -22.01 -3.31 -9.55
CA ALA A 104 -21.65 -3.17 -10.96
C ALA A 104 -22.46 -2.06 -11.66
N PHE A 105 -21.90 -1.55 -12.75
CA PHE A 105 -22.60 -0.62 -13.65
C PHE A 105 -23.97 -1.16 -14.08
N GLY A 106 -25.03 -0.39 -13.84
CA GLY A 106 -26.40 -0.76 -14.15
C GLY A 106 -27.14 -1.53 -13.05
N TYR A 107 -26.53 -1.72 -11.88
CA TYR A 107 -27.22 -2.30 -10.72
C TYR A 107 -28.48 -1.50 -10.37
N GLU A 108 -29.62 -2.17 -10.23
CA GLU A 108 -30.95 -1.56 -10.03
C GLU A 108 -31.31 -0.45 -11.04
N GLY A 109 -30.81 -0.55 -12.27
CA GLY A 109 -31.06 0.45 -13.31
C GLY A 109 -30.28 1.76 -13.11
N LYS A 110 -29.33 1.82 -12.18
CA LYS A 110 -28.47 2.99 -11.94
C LYS A 110 -27.21 2.93 -12.80
N TYR A 111 -27.04 3.91 -13.67
CA TYR A 111 -25.94 3.99 -14.62
C TYR A 111 -25.09 5.24 -14.38
N HIS A 112 -24.04 5.09 -13.58
CA HIS A 112 -23.16 6.19 -13.22
C HIS A 112 -21.78 6.00 -13.85
N PHE A 113 -21.18 7.11 -14.34
CA PHE A 113 -19.83 7.12 -14.89
C PHE A 113 -18.80 6.47 -13.94
N ALA A 114 -18.86 6.82 -12.65
CA ALA A 114 -17.95 6.29 -11.63
C ALA A 114 -18.13 4.79 -11.34
N THR A 115 -19.19 4.15 -11.83
CA THR A 115 -19.43 2.69 -11.68
C THR A 115 -19.03 1.90 -12.92
N PHE A 116 -18.65 2.57 -14.01
CA PHE A 116 -18.29 1.92 -15.26
C PHE A 116 -17.05 1.03 -15.10
N PRO A 117 -16.99 -0.16 -15.74
CA PRO A 117 -15.82 -1.03 -15.67
C PRO A 117 -14.54 -0.29 -16.05
N VAL A 118 -13.41 -0.64 -15.43
CA VAL A 118 -12.12 0.09 -15.53
C VAL A 118 -12.13 1.46 -14.86
N ILE A 119 -13.12 2.32 -15.14
CA ILE A 119 -13.18 3.70 -14.62
C ILE A 119 -13.42 3.71 -13.12
N ARG A 120 -14.24 2.77 -12.61
CA ARG A 120 -14.54 2.66 -11.18
C ARG A 120 -13.32 2.54 -10.28
N HIS A 121 -12.18 2.07 -10.79
CA HIS A 121 -10.95 1.96 -10.00
C HIS A 121 -10.46 3.29 -9.47
N PHE A 122 -10.73 4.38 -10.18
CA PHE A 122 -10.36 5.73 -9.77
C PHE A 122 -11.30 6.32 -8.71
N PHE A 123 -12.39 5.62 -8.36
CA PHE A 123 -13.36 6.03 -7.35
C PHE A 123 -13.39 5.03 -6.19
N THR A 124 -13.62 3.74 -6.49
CA THR A 124 -13.81 2.67 -5.51
C THR A 124 -12.82 1.52 -5.63
N GLY A 125 -11.67 1.72 -6.29
CA GLY A 125 -10.64 0.68 -6.49
C GLY A 125 -9.83 0.27 -5.26
N GLY A 126 -10.23 0.66 -4.04
CA GLY A 126 -9.46 0.42 -2.81
C GLY A 126 -9.21 -1.06 -2.50
N HIS A 127 -10.20 -1.94 -2.69
CA HIS A 127 -10.02 -3.37 -2.46
C HIS A 127 -9.02 -4.01 -3.45
N TYR A 128 -9.08 -3.61 -4.72
CA TYR A 128 -8.14 -4.04 -5.75
C TYR A 128 -6.72 -3.53 -5.49
N ALA A 129 -6.59 -2.30 -5.00
CA ALA A 129 -5.32 -1.75 -4.54
C ALA A 129 -4.73 -2.53 -3.35
N VAL A 130 -5.56 -2.94 -2.37
CA VAL A 130 -5.10 -3.78 -1.24
C VAL A 130 -4.62 -5.15 -1.71
N SER A 131 -5.35 -5.83 -2.61
CA SER A 131 -4.88 -7.09 -3.19
C SER A 131 -3.57 -6.93 -3.96
N THR A 132 -3.40 -5.80 -4.66
CA THR A 132 -2.15 -5.44 -5.32
C THR A 132 -1.00 -5.27 -4.32
N PHE A 133 -1.25 -4.67 -3.15
CA PHE A 133 -0.23 -4.59 -2.09
C PHE A 133 0.25 -5.95 -1.63
N PHE A 134 -0.66 -6.90 -1.37
CA PHE A 134 -0.28 -8.23 -0.90
C PHE A 134 0.60 -8.99 -1.90
N ILE A 135 0.30 -8.86 -3.20
CA ILE A 135 1.14 -9.47 -4.25
C ILE A 135 2.50 -8.76 -4.36
N ILE A 136 2.53 -7.43 -4.33
CA ILE A 136 3.81 -6.67 -4.32
C ILE A 136 4.65 -7.07 -3.10
N SER A 137 4.03 -7.16 -1.93
CA SER A 137 4.69 -7.56 -0.69
C SER A 137 5.30 -8.96 -0.81
N GLY A 138 4.55 -9.94 -1.33
CA GLY A 138 5.09 -11.26 -1.64
C GLY A 138 6.28 -11.22 -2.59
N TYR A 139 6.15 -10.49 -3.70
CA TYR A 139 7.22 -10.35 -4.71
C TYR A 139 8.49 -9.74 -4.12
N VAL A 140 8.37 -8.60 -3.42
CA VAL A 140 9.52 -7.84 -2.90
C VAL A 140 10.21 -8.60 -1.77
N LEU A 141 9.45 -9.27 -0.90
CA LEU A 141 10.01 -10.11 0.15
C LEU A 141 10.78 -11.30 -0.42
N SER A 142 10.35 -11.83 -1.57
CA SER A 142 11.00 -12.97 -2.21
C SER A 142 12.22 -12.62 -3.06
N LEU A 143 12.40 -11.37 -3.50
CA LEU A 143 13.43 -11.01 -4.48
C LEU A 143 14.86 -11.43 -4.08
N LYS A 144 15.34 -11.00 -2.92
CA LYS A 144 16.70 -11.34 -2.46
C LYS A 144 16.83 -12.82 -2.07
N PRO A 145 15.92 -13.40 -1.24
CA PRO A 145 16.02 -14.82 -0.90
C PRO A 145 15.92 -15.74 -2.13
N MET A 146 15.03 -15.44 -3.09
CA MET A 146 14.87 -16.26 -4.30
C MET A 146 16.09 -16.16 -5.23
N THR A 147 16.72 -14.98 -5.31
CA THR A 147 17.99 -14.81 -6.02
C THR A 147 19.08 -15.74 -5.45
N LEU A 148 19.17 -15.82 -4.11
CA LEU A 148 20.14 -16.69 -3.42
C LEU A 148 19.79 -18.17 -3.57
N ILE A 149 18.51 -18.54 -3.48
CA ILE A 149 18.02 -19.91 -3.71
C ILE A 149 18.41 -20.38 -5.12
N GLN A 150 18.13 -19.57 -6.15
CA GLN A 150 18.49 -19.93 -7.52
C GLN A 150 20.00 -19.92 -7.79
N ALA A 151 20.80 -19.27 -6.93
CA ALA A 151 22.26 -19.28 -6.99
C ALA A 151 22.90 -20.42 -6.17
N GLY A 152 22.12 -21.13 -5.34
CA GLY A 152 22.64 -22.16 -4.42
C GLY A 152 23.33 -21.59 -3.17
N GLU A 153 23.17 -20.30 -2.88
CA GLU A 153 23.86 -19.58 -1.79
C GLU A 153 23.09 -19.69 -0.45
N TYR A 154 23.00 -20.91 0.08
CA TYR A 154 22.10 -21.22 1.22
C TYR A 154 22.55 -20.63 2.57
N ILE A 155 23.85 -20.37 2.76
CA ILE A 155 24.36 -19.76 3.99
C ILE A 155 23.87 -18.31 4.07
N GLN A 156 24.14 -17.54 3.02
CA GLN A 156 23.67 -16.15 2.90
C GLN A 156 22.14 -16.05 2.92
N LEU A 157 21.44 -17.06 2.38
CA LEU A 157 19.99 -17.14 2.46
C LEU A 157 19.50 -17.15 3.91
N GLY A 158 20.13 -17.96 4.76
CA GLY A 158 19.81 -18.02 6.19
C GLY A 158 19.96 -16.65 6.87
N ASP A 159 21.07 -15.96 6.61
CA ASP A 159 21.33 -14.62 7.16
C ASP A 159 20.27 -13.59 6.71
N VAL A 160 19.93 -13.60 5.41
CA VAL A 160 18.92 -12.68 4.84
C VAL A 160 17.54 -12.96 5.43
N LEU A 161 17.13 -14.23 5.54
CA LEU A 161 15.82 -14.60 6.09
C LEU A 161 15.73 -14.27 7.59
N ALA A 162 16.75 -14.60 8.38
CA ALA A 162 16.81 -14.28 9.81
C ALA A 162 16.69 -12.76 10.05
N SER A 163 17.48 -11.99 9.31
CA SER A 163 17.49 -10.53 9.42
C SER A 163 16.17 -9.90 8.97
N SER A 164 15.56 -10.44 7.90
CA SER A 164 14.28 -9.95 7.38
C SER A 164 13.12 -10.25 8.32
N LEU A 165 13.05 -11.46 8.86
CA LEU A 165 12.02 -11.88 9.81
C LEU A 165 12.10 -11.05 11.10
N PHE A 166 13.29 -10.89 11.68
CA PHE A 166 13.50 -10.13 12.91
C PHE A 166 13.01 -8.68 12.79
N ARG A 167 13.35 -8.01 11.68
CA ARG A 167 13.01 -6.59 11.50
C ARG A 167 11.55 -6.37 11.09
N ARG A 168 10.89 -7.37 10.51
CA ARG A 168 9.56 -7.19 9.87
C ARG A 168 8.51 -6.73 10.86
N TRP A 169 8.44 -7.34 12.05
CA TRP A 169 7.48 -6.95 13.08
C TRP A 169 7.68 -5.48 13.49
N ILE A 170 8.93 -5.09 13.78
CA ILE A 170 9.26 -3.72 14.20
C ILE A 170 8.93 -2.72 13.08
N ARG A 171 9.30 -3.01 11.83
CA ARG A 171 9.05 -2.12 10.69
C ARG A 171 7.55 -1.88 10.44
N LEU A 172 6.70 -2.87 10.68
CA LEU A 172 5.26 -2.73 10.48
C LEU A 172 4.57 -2.06 11.68
N PHE A 173 4.90 -2.50 12.90
CA PHE A 173 4.13 -2.14 14.08
C PHE A 173 4.69 -0.94 14.86
N LEU A 174 6.01 -0.72 14.90
CA LEU A 174 6.58 0.43 15.59
C LEU A 174 6.08 1.78 15.05
N PRO A 175 6.09 2.05 13.72
CA PRO A 175 5.58 3.32 13.23
C PRO A 175 4.07 3.48 13.47
N LEU A 176 3.31 2.38 13.44
CA LEU A 176 1.89 2.37 13.81
C LEU A 176 1.71 2.77 15.29
N ILE A 177 2.42 2.13 16.22
CA ILE A 177 2.35 2.43 17.66
C ILE A 177 2.65 3.91 17.92
N LEU A 178 3.77 4.40 17.38
CA LEU A 178 4.19 5.79 17.57
C LEU A 178 3.15 6.77 17.01
N PHE A 179 2.64 6.49 15.81
CA PHE A 179 1.59 7.30 15.20
C PHE A 179 0.30 7.28 16.02
N MET A 180 -0.12 6.11 16.51
CA MET A 180 -1.32 5.93 17.30
C MET A 180 -1.26 6.69 18.63
N ILE A 181 -0.12 6.66 19.33
CA ILE A 181 0.08 7.44 20.56
C ILE A 181 -0.08 8.93 20.29
N ILE A 182 0.52 9.44 19.21
CA ILE A 182 0.39 10.85 18.80
C ILE A 182 -1.08 11.18 18.49
N TYR A 183 -1.77 10.31 17.75
CA TYR A 183 -3.16 10.50 17.36
C TYR A 183 -4.11 10.51 18.56
N ILE A 184 -4.02 9.52 19.45
CA ILE A 184 -4.80 9.44 20.69
C ILE A 184 -4.56 10.68 21.57
N THR A 185 -3.29 11.09 21.68
CA THR A 185 -2.90 12.29 22.44
C THR A 185 -3.51 13.56 21.84
N PHE A 186 -3.51 13.70 20.52
CA PHE A 186 -4.16 14.80 19.83
C PHE A 186 -5.67 14.84 20.12
N LEU A 187 -6.36 13.69 20.03
CA LEU A 187 -7.80 13.64 20.29
C LEU A 187 -8.17 14.06 21.72
N HIS A 188 -7.40 13.59 22.71
CA HIS A 188 -7.60 13.94 24.12
C HIS A 188 -7.25 15.40 24.43
N MET A 189 -6.13 15.90 23.88
CA MET A 189 -5.67 17.28 24.13
C MET A 189 -6.65 18.32 23.60
N PHE A 190 -7.31 18.04 22.47
CA PHE A 190 -8.20 18.97 21.79
C PHE A 190 -9.69 18.61 21.91
N GLY A 191 -10.04 17.53 22.62
CA GLY A 191 -11.44 17.10 22.81
C GLY A 191 -12.17 16.83 21.49
N VAL A 192 -11.47 16.27 20.50
CA VAL A 192 -12.04 16.07 19.15
C VAL A 192 -12.95 14.85 19.15
N TRP A 193 -14.27 15.06 19.10
CA TRP A 193 -15.23 13.98 18.97
C TRP A 193 -15.09 13.22 17.64
N LEU A 194 -15.24 11.89 17.67
CA LEU A 194 -15.20 11.00 16.51
C LEU A 194 -16.40 10.07 16.52
N ARG A 195 -17.01 9.87 15.35
CA ARG A 195 -18.16 8.97 15.16
C ARG A 195 -17.88 7.48 15.38
N ILE A 196 -16.67 7.05 15.07
CA ILE A 196 -16.32 5.61 15.02
C ILE A 196 -16.08 4.96 16.39
N MET A 197 -16.08 5.74 17.47
CA MET A 197 -15.73 5.28 18.80
C MET A 197 -16.30 6.16 19.91
N THR A 198 -16.34 5.63 21.12
CA THR A 198 -16.58 6.39 22.35
C THR A 198 -15.25 6.62 23.06
N GLN A 199 -14.89 7.88 23.32
CA GLN A 199 -13.66 8.23 24.05
C GLN A 199 -13.77 7.78 25.52
N GLN A 200 -12.65 7.30 26.06
CA GLN A 200 -12.51 6.98 27.47
C GLN A 200 -12.46 8.25 28.32
N GLY A 201 -12.66 8.09 29.64
CA GLY A 201 -12.67 9.23 30.57
C GLY A 201 -11.31 9.90 30.76
N SER A 202 -10.21 9.19 30.49
CA SER A 202 -8.86 9.74 30.62
C SER A 202 -7.91 9.24 29.53
N TRP A 203 -6.85 10.02 29.26
CA TRP A 203 -5.80 9.66 28.29
C TRP A 203 -5.08 8.35 28.64
N ILE A 204 -4.93 8.05 29.94
CA ILE A 204 -4.29 6.80 30.40
C ILE A 204 -5.19 5.61 30.10
N ASP A 205 -6.50 5.74 30.38
CA ASP A 205 -7.47 4.69 30.08
C ASP A 205 -7.53 4.41 28.58
N GLU A 206 -7.38 5.46 27.77
CA GLU A 206 -7.34 5.34 26.33
C GLU A 206 -6.10 4.60 25.81
N LEU A 207 -4.92 4.94 26.34
CA LEU A 207 -3.69 4.20 26.01
C LEU A 207 -3.77 2.75 26.48
N TRP A 208 -4.42 2.50 27.61
CA TRP A 208 -4.62 1.15 28.12
C TRP A 208 -5.58 0.35 27.24
N ALA A 209 -6.70 0.95 26.81
CA ALA A 209 -7.63 0.35 25.85
C ALA A 209 -6.94 0.05 24.52
N PHE A 210 -6.16 1.00 24.00
CA PHE A 210 -5.34 0.79 22.81
C PHE A 210 -4.35 -0.37 22.99
N TYR A 211 -3.66 -0.48 24.13
CA TYR A 211 -2.76 -1.60 24.41
C TYR A 211 -3.50 -2.96 24.42
N LEU A 212 -4.68 -3.03 25.05
CA LEU A 212 -5.49 -4.24 25.10
C LEU A 212 -5.95 -4.70 23.71
N GLU A 213 -6.28 -3.78 22.82
CA GLU A 213 -6.58 -4.08 21.42
C GLU A 213 -5.31 -4.46 20.65
N PHE A 214 -4.25 -3.66 20.80
CA PHE A 214 -3.02 -3.76 20.04
C PHE A 214 -2.28 -5.09 20.27
N LYS A 215 -2.25 -5.60 21.51
CA LYS A 215 -1.62 -6.90 21.80
C LYS A 215 -2.27 -8.04 21.01
N ASN A 216 -3.60 -8.00 20.86
CA ASN A 216 -4.35 -8.99 20.10
C ASN A 216 -4.19 -8.73 18.59
N PHE A 217 -4.31 -7.47 18.17
CA PHE A 217 -4.15 -7.05 16.78
C PHE A 217 -2.79 -7.45 16.19
N SER A 218 -1.70 -7.32 16.95
CA SER A 218 -0.35 -7.68 16.53
C SER A 218 0.01 -9.17 16.71
N PHE A 219 -0.87 -9.97 17.33
CA PHE A 219 -0.62 -11.38 17.58
C PHE A 219 -0.90 -12.24 16.34
N ILE A 220 0.13 -12.96 15.89
CA ILE A 220 0.08 -13.73 14.65
C ILE A 220 -0.94 -14.89 14.69
N PHE A 221 -1.08 -15.54 15.84
CA PHE A 221 -1.99 -16.68 16.03
C PHE A 221 -3.35 -16.25 16.59
N LYS A 222 -3.72 -14.97 16.47
CA LYS A 222 -5.07 -14.53 16.84
C LYS A 222 -6.10 -15.27 15.98
N GLU A 223 -7.00 -15.96 16.67
CA GLU A 223 -8.19 -16.61 16.12
C GLU A 223 -9.43 -15.78 16.48
N GLY A 224 -10.24 -15.44 15.48
CA GLY A 224 -11.49 -14.70 15.66
C GLY A 224 -11.34 -13.29 16.27
N GLY A 225 -12.47 -12.75 16.72
CA GLY A 225 -12.58 -11.40 17.28
C GLY A 225 -12.44 -10.27 16.26
N GLU A 226 -12.42 -9.04 16.76
CA GLU A 226 -12.38 -7.83 15.91
C GLU A 226 -11.05 -7.72 15.15
N PRO A 227 -11.03 -7.68 13.81
CA PRO A 227 -9.79 -7.66 13.04
C PRO A 227 -9.17 -6.26 12.93
N TRP A 228 -9.84 -5.24 13.46
CA TRP A 228 -9.39 -3.85 13.41
C TRP A 228 -9.14 -3.24 14.80
N LEU A 229 -8.40 -2.13 14.80
CA LEU A 229 -8.31 -1.22 15.94
C LEU A 229 -9.51 -0.28 15.93
N THR A 230 -10.08 0.00 17.11
CA THR A 230 -11.24 0.91 17.27
C THR A 230 -10.93 2.28 16.67
N TYR A 231 -9.71 2.75 16.86
CA TYR A 231 -9.24 4.02 16.33
C TYR A 231 -9.17 4.10 14.81
N GLN A 232 -8.87 2.97 14.15
CA GLN A 232 -8.58 2.95 12.73
C GLN A 232 -8.92 1.60 12.12
N ARG A 233 -10.12 1.51 11.54
CA ARG A 233 -10.63 0.26 10.98
C ARG A 233 -9.84 -0.25 9.76
N HIS A 234 -9.34 0.67 8.94
CA HIS A 234 -8.61 0.32 7.73
C HIS A 234 -7.25 -0.31 8.01
N LEU A 235 -6.67 -0.22 9.21
CA LEU A 235 -5.34 -0.80 9.49
C LEU A 235 -5.30 -2.34 9.54
N TRP A 236 -6.45 -3.02 9.42
CA TRP A 236 -6.59 -4.49 9.44
C TRP A 236 -5.62 -5.23 8.50
N SER A 237 -5.17 -4.60 7.41
CA SER A 237 -4.24 -5.20 6.46
C SER A 237 -2.82 -5.38 7.03
N ILE A 238 -2.42 -4.62 8.06
CA ILE A 238 -1.06 -4.68 8.64
C ILE A 238 -0.78 -6.03 9.33
N PRO A 239 -1.67 -6.57 10.18
CA PRO A 239 -1.54 -7.93 10.68
C PRO A 239 -1.50 -8.98 9.56
N VAL A 240 -2.30 -8.81 8.51
CA VAL A 240 -2.29 -9.70 7.34
C VAL A 240 -0.95 -9.63 6.61
N GLU A 241 -0.39 -8.42 6.44
CA GLU A 241 0.96 -8.20 5.90
C GLU A 241 2.03 -8.94 6.70
N PHE A 242 1.94 -8.94 8.03
CA PHE A 242 2.86 -9.68 8.87
C PHE A 242 2.69 -11.20 8.71
N LYS A 243 1.45 -11.71 8.78
CA LYS A 243 1.13 -13.14 8.60
C LYS A 243 1.58 -13.64 7.21
N GLY A 244 1.26 -12.91 6.15
CA GLY A 244 1.66 -13.21 4.78
C GLY A 244 3.19 -13.19 4.59
N SER A 245 3.90 -12.27 5.26
CA SER A 245 5.37 -12.27 5.26
C SER A 245 5.95 -13.56 5.86
N ILE A 246 5.36 -14.05 6.95
CA ILE A 246 5.81 -15.27 7.60
C ILE A 246 5.58 -16.48 6.70
N VAL A 247 4.41 -16.56 6.04
CA VAL A 247 4.15 -17.59 5.02
C VAL A 247 5.21 -17.58 3.92
N VAL A 248 5.58 -16.41 3.40
CA VAL A 248 6.61 -16.30 2.36
C VAL A 248 7.98 -16.72 2.89
N PHE A 249 8.42 -16.21 4.04
CA PHE A 249 9.74 -16.56 4.59
C PHE A 249 9.88 -18.05 4.90
N THR A 250 8.86 -18.67 5.48
CA THR A 250 8.89 -20.10 5.80
C THR A 250 8.78 -20.96 4.53
N ALA A 251 7.94 -20.58 3.56
CA ALA A 251 7.85 -21.26 2.27
C ALA A 251 9.18 -21.21 1.50
N GLN A 252 9.83 -20.04 1.43
CA GLN A 252 11.13 -19.90 0.77
C GLN A 252 12.21 -20.75 1.45
N MET A 253 12.22 -20.82 2.78
CA MET A 253 13.14 -21.70 3.49
C MET A 253 12.84 -23.18 3.19
N ALA A 254 11.57 -23.59 3.26
CA ALA A 254 11.13 -24.96 3.03
C ALA A 254 11.43 -25.44 1.60
N PHE A 255 11.24 -24.57 0.60
CA PHE A 255 11.45 -24.91 -0.81
C PHE A 255 12.86 -24.59 -1.31
N SER A 256 13.74 -24.06 -0.45
CA SER A 256 15.09 -23.61 -0.84
C SER A 256 15.93 -24.73 -1.46
N ARG A 257 15.74 -25.99 -1.02
CA ARG A 257 16.48 -27.17 -1.51
C ARG A 257 15.77 -27.92 -2.62
N CYS A 258 14.56 -27.51 -3.00
CA CYS A 258 13.82 -28.14 -4.09
C CYS A 258 14.47 -27.84 -5.45
N SER A 259 14.38 -28.77 -6.39
CA SER A 259 14.69 -28.48 -7.79
C SER A 259 13.76 -27.36 -8.31
N ARG A 260 14.18 -26.65 -9.37
CA ARG A 260 13.40 -25.55 -9.96
C ARG A 260 11.91 -25.90 -10.16
N ASN A 261 11.64 -27.01 -10.84
CA ASN A 261 10.26 -27.40 -11.14
C ASN A 261 9.51 -27.84 -9.88
N ALA A 262 10.15 -28.55 -8.95
CA ALA A 262 9.52 -28.95 -7.70
C ALA A 262 9.14 -27.72 -6.87
N ARG A 263 10.03 -26.71 -6.79
CA ARG A 263 9.74 -25.44 -6.11
C ARG A 263 8.53 -24.73 -6.71
N LEU A 264 8.49 -24.56 -8.03
CA LEU A 264 7.35 -23.93 -8.71
C LEU A 264 6.04 -24.69 -8.46
N TRP A 265 6.07 -26.02 -8.44
CA TRP A 265 4.90 -26.84 -8.08
C TRP A 265 4.50 -26.68 -6.62
N CYS A 266 5.45 -26.57 -5.70
CA CYS A 266 5.17 -26.30 -4.29
C CYS A 266 4.53 -24.92 -4.10
N GLU A 267 5.01 -23.89 -4.79
CA GLU A 267 4.42 -22.54 -4.77
C GLU A 267 3.00 -22.55 -5.35
N ALA A 268 2.80 -23.17 -6.51
CA ALA A 268 1.47 -23.32 -7.12
C ALA A 268 0.51 -24.16 -6.25
N GLY A 269 1.03 -25.23 -5.63
CA GLY A 269 0.27 -26.08 -4.72
C GLY A 269 -0.17 -25.32 -3.46
N LEU A 270 0.68 -24.42 -2.93
CA LEU A 270 0.34 -23.59 -1.79
C LEU A 270 -0.72 -22.51 -2.14
N ILE A 271 -0.64 -21.92 -3.34
CA ILE A 271 -1.71 -21.06 -3.87
C ILE A 271 -3.02 -21.84 -3.98
N PHE A 272 -2.98 -23.05 -4.56
CA PHE A 272 -4.15 -23.91 -4.68
C PHE A 272 -4.76 -24.24 -3.31
N TYR A 273 -3.92 -24.62 -2.35
CA TYR A 273 -4.36 -24.90 -0.98
C TYR A 273 -5.08 -23.70 -0.35
N PHE A 274 -4.49 -22.51 -0.40
CA PHE A 274 -5.08 -21.29 0.17
C PHE A 274 -6.30 -20.75 -0.58
N MET A 275 -6.53 -21.19 -1.82
CA MET A 275 -7.65 -20.72 -2.64
C MET A 275 -8.81 -21.71 -2.69
N TYR A 276 -8.53 -23.01 -2.65
CA TYR A 276 -9.52 -24.06 -2.90
C TYR A 276 -9.73 -25.01 -1.71
N ILE A 277 -8.82 -25.03 -0.72
CA ILE A 277 -8.89 -25.95 0.42
C ILE A 277 -9.11 -25.21 1.74
N SER A 278 -8.40 -24.11 1.98
CA SER A 278 -8.49 -23.30 3.19
C SER A 278 -8.91 -21.87 2.86
N ASP A 279 -9.55 -21.15 3.80
CA ASP A 279 -9.88 -19.72 3.64
C ASP A 279 -8.61 -18.86 3.80
N GLY A 280 -7.71 -18.97 2.82
CA GLY A 280 -6.38 -18.37 2.82
C GLY A 280 -6.15 -17.42 1.66
N SER A 281 -7.20 -16.95 0.99
CA SER A 281 -7.11 -16.14 -0.25
C SER A 281 -6.13 -14.96 -0.17
N LEU A 282 -6.06 -14.31 1.00
CA LEU A 282 -5.10 -13.22 1.24
C LEU A 282 -3.65 -13.73 1.24
N TYR A 283 -3.37 -14.89 1.84
CA TYR A 283 -2.03 -15.50 1.82
C TYR A 283 -1.67 -16.05 0.45
N ALA A 284 -2.66 -16.53 -0.32
CA ALA A 284 -2.45 -16.90 -1.71
C ALA A 284 -1.89 -15.73 -2.53
N MET A 285 -2.32 -14.49 -2.27
CA MET A 285 -1.76 -13.29 -2.94
C MET A 285 -0.26 -13.11 -2.66
N PHE A 286 0.19 -13.31 -1.41
CA PHE A 286 1.62 -13.25 -1.08
C PHE A 286 2.41 -14.35 -1.79
N VAL A 287 1.90 -15.59 -1.79
CA VAL A 287 2.54 -16.73 -2.46
C VAL A 287 2.56 -16.54 -3.99
N ALA A 288 1.52 -15.93 -4.57
CA ALA A 288 1.51 -15.58 -5.98
C ALA A 288 2.55 -14.49 -6.30
N GLY A 289 2.75 -13.52 -5.42
CA GLY A 289 3.86 -12.57 -5.52
C GLY A 289 5.24 -13.26 -5.52
N MET A 290 5.44 -14.24 -4.64
CA MET A 290 6.65 -15.08 -4.60
C MET A 290 6.83 -15.85 -5.93
N LEU A 291 5.78 -16.47 -6.44
CA LEU A 291 5.80 -17.21 -7.71
C LEU A 291 6.12 -16.30 -8.91
N LEU A 292 5.51 -15.12 -8.98
CA LEU A 292 5.82 -14.12 -10.00
C LEU A 292 7.30 -13.69 -9.92
N CYS A 293 7.83 -13.53 -8.72
CA CYS A 293 9.25 -13.21 -8.52
C CYS A 293 10.17 -14.34 -8.99
N ASP A 294 9.86 -15.60 -8.68
CA ASP A 294 10.67 -16.76 -9.13
C ASP A 294 10.68 -16.85 -10.65
N LEU A 295 9.50 -16.76 -11.28
CA LEU A 295 9.34 -16.76 -12.74
C LEU A 295 10.07 -15.59 -13.41
N ASP A 296 10.03 -14.39 -12.85
CA ASP A 296 10.72 -13.22 -13.38
C ASP A 296 12.25 -13.38 -13.33
N LEU A 297 12.78 -13.96 -12.25
CA LEU A 297 14.20 -14.25 -12.12
C LEU A 297 14.65 -15.37 -13.08
N LEU A 298 13.82 -16.41 -13.26
CA LEU A 298 14.08 -17.48 -14.24
C LEU A 298 14.03 -16.96 -15.68
N ALA A 299 13.08 -16.09 -16.00
CA ALA A 299 12.97 -15.44 -17.30
C ALA A 299 14.21 -14.65 -17.66
N LYS A 300 14.78 -13.90 -16.71
CA LYS A 300 16.04 -13.15 -16.91
C LYS A 300 17.24 -14.05 -17.20
N LYS A 301 17.22 -15.29 -16.71
CA LYS A 301 18.27 -16.30 -16.95
C LYS A 301 18.00 -17.17 -18.19
N GLY A 302 16.87 -16.99 -18.88
CA GLY A 302 16.46 -17.87 -19.97
C GLY A 302 16.09 -19.29 -19.52
N ASP A 303 15.78 -19.48 -18.23
CA ASP A 303 15.54 -20.80 -17.62
C ASP A 303 14.07 -21.02 -17.21
N LEU A 304 13.14 -20.43 -17.98
CA LEU A 304 11.70 -20.65 -17.77
C LEU A 304 11.31 -22.11 -18.05
N PRO A 305 10.26 -22.63 -17.38
CA PRO A 305 9.63 -23.88 -17.76
C PRO A 305 9.27 -23.91 -19.25
N ARG A 306 9.54 -25.04 -19.92
CA ARG A 306 9.37 -25.19 -21.38
C ARG A 306 7.99 -24.77 -21.89
N PHE A 307 6.93 -25.05 -21.13
CA PHE A 307 5.57 -24.70 -21.54
C PHE A 307 5.34 -23.18 -21.54
N LEU A 308 5.94 -22.43 -20.61
CA LEU A 308 5.89 -20.96 -20.59
C LEU A 308 6.77 -20.35 -21.67
N ALA A 309 7.96 -20.92 -21.89
CA ALA A 309 8.87 -20.46 -22.95
C ALA A 309 8.22 -20.56 -24.36
N ARG A 310 7.38 -21.58 -24.60
CA ARG A 310 6.61 -21.72 -25.85
C ARG A 310 5.60 -20.60 -26.09
N LEU A 311 5.18 -19.89 -25.05
CA LEU A 311 4.22 -18.78 -25.15
C LEU A 311 4.89 -17.45 -25.51
N GLU A 312 6.23 -17.40 -25.60
CA GLU A 312 6.98 -16.20 -25.91
C GLU A 312 6.51 -15.47 -27.19
N PRO A 313 6.18 -16.14 -28.31
CA PRO A 313 5.69 -15.47 -29.52
C PRO A 313 4.36 -14.72 -29.31
N ALA A 314 3.54 -15.16 -28.35
CA ALA A 314 2.24 -14.57 -28.06
C ALA A 314 2.27 -13.64 -26.82
N LYS A 315 3.46 -13.31 -26.29
CA LYS A 315 3.60 -12.60 -25.01
C LYS A 315 2.84 -11.28 -24.96
N GLU A 316 2.93 -10.46 -26.01
CA GLU A 316 2.26 -9.16 -26.04
C GLU A 316 0.75 -9.33 -25.97
N PHE A 317 0.20 -10.18 -26.83
CA PHE A 317 -1.21 -10.54 -26.81
C PHE A 317 -1.66 -11.00 -25.43
N ILE A 318 -0.91 -11.92 -24.80
CA ILE A 318 -1.22 -12.43 -23.46
C ILE A 318 -1.26 -11.30 -22.43
N TYR A 319 -0.22 -10.48 -22.31
CA TYR A 319 -0.14 -9.46 -21.26
C TYR A 319 -1.17 -8.33 -21.42
N TYR A 320 -1.53 -7.95 -22.65
CA TYR A 320 -2.64 -7.00 -22.86
C TYR A 320 -4.00 -7.58 -22.45
N HIS A 321 -4.24 -8.87 -22.70
CA HIS A 321 -5.47 -9.53 -22.25
C HIS A 321 -5.48 -9.73 -20.72
N LEU A 322 -4.34 -10.08 -20.12
CA LEU A 322 -4.20 -10.09 -18.67
C LEU A 322 -4.54 -8.73 -18.07
N LEU A 323 -4.06 -7.62 -18.65
CA LEU A 323 -4.43 -6.27 -18.20
C LEU A 323 -5.94 -6.02 -18.34
N LEU A 324 -6.56 -6.40 -19.46
CA LEU A 324 -8.01 -6.24 -19.65
C LEU A 324 -8.81 -7.02 -18.60
N PHE A 325 -8.49 -8.30 -18.40
CA PHE A 325 -9.14 -9.13 -17.38
C PHE A 325 -8.87 -8.62 -15.97
N SER A 326 -7.66 -8.11 -15.72
CA SER A 326 -7.29 -7.50 -14.45
C SER A 326 -8.20 -6.31 -14.11
N LEU A 327 -8.36 -5.39 -15.05
CA LEU A 327 -9.20 -4.20 -14.88
C LEU A 327 -10.69 -4.55 -14.78
N PHE A 328 -11.14 -5.63 -15.41
CA PHE A 328 -12.52 -6.09 -15.26
C PHE A 328 -12.76 -6.77 -13.90
N LEU A 329 -11.95 -7.77 -13.56
CA LEU A 329 -12.09 -8.56 -12.33
C LEU A 329 -11.80 -7.74 -11.06
N GLY A 330 -10.89 -6.75 -11.16
CA GLY A 330 -10.63 -5.82 -10.07
C GLY A 330 -11.88 -5.02 -9.68
N GLY A 331 -12.86 -4.93 -10.59
CA GLY A 331 -14.09 -4.17 -10.42
C GLY A 331 -15.24 -5.01 -9.89
N VAL A 332 -14.94 -6.10 -9.17
CA VAL A 332 -15.94 -6.99 -8.56
C VAL A 332 -16.86 -6.23 -7.58
N PRO A 333 -18.18 -6.46 -7.63
CA PRO A 333 -19.10 -5.99 -6.60
C PRO A 333 -18.66 -6.42 -5.20
N SER A 334 -18.68 -5.52 -4.23
CA SER A 334 -18.09 -5.72 -2.90
C SER A 334 -19.02 -5.38 -1.74
N GLU A 335 -20.30 -5.12 -2.02
CA GLU A 335 -21.31 -4.72 -1.03
C GLU A 335 -21.44 -5.71 0.13
N ASN A 336 -21.44 -7.02 -0.17
CA ASN A 336 -21.58 -8.06 0.84
C ASN A 336 -20.92 -9.37 0.37
N ARG A 337 -21.13 -10.46 1.13
CA ARG A 337 -20.55 -11.80 0.86
C ARG A 337 -21.54 -12.77 0.19
N ASN A 338 -22.75 -12.32 -0.13
CA ASN A 338 -23.81 -13.13 -0.68
C ASN A 338 -23.60 -13.32 -2.21
N VAL A 339 -23.48 -14.57 -2.64
CA VAL A 339 -23.18 -14.92 -4.03
C VAL A 339 -24.38 -14.68 -4.96
N GLU A 340 -25.60 -14.81 -4.45
CA GLU A 340 -26.81 -14.49 -5.21
C GLU A 340 -26.88 -13.00 -5.57
N GLN A 341 -26.40 -12.12 -4.68
CA GLN A 341 -26.28 -10.69 -4.93
C GLN A 341 -25.24 -10.42 -6.04
N LEU A 342 -24.08 -11.09 -6.00
CA LEU A 342 -23.10 -11.03 -7.09
C LEU A 342 -23.73 -11.46 -8.42
N ALA A 343 -24.55 -12.51 -8.43
CA ALA A 343 -25.20 -13.01 -9.64
C ALA A 343 -26.21 -12.01 -10.25
N LYS A 344 -26.82 -11.14 -9.44
CA LYS A 344 -27.72 -10.07 -9.90
C LYS A 344 -26.99 -8.92 -10.61
N ASN A 345 -25.68 -8.79 -10.39
CA ASN A 345 -24.88 -7.76 -11.02
C ASN A 345 -24.61 -8.08 -12.50
N ARG A 346 -24.82 -7.10 -13.38
CA ARG A 346 -24.63 -7.27 -14.82
C ARG A 346 -23.17 -7.66 -15.13
N GLY A 347 -22.99 -8.74 -15.87
CA GLY A 347 -21.67 -9.29 -16.21
C GLY A 347 -21.07 -10.23 -15.16
N TRP A 348 -21.75 -10.46 -14.03
CA TRP A 348 -21.25 -11.29 -12.92
C TRP A 348 -22.02 -12.59 -12.69
N TYR A 349 -23.14 -12.81 -13.41
CA TYR A 349 -23.96 -14.02 -13.29
C TYR A 349 -23.13 -15.32 -13.44
N TYR A 350 -22.47 -15.52 -14.59
CA TYR A 350 -21.65 -16.72 -14.80
C TYR A 350 -20.40 -16.74 -13.93
N LEU A 351 -19.85 -15.57 -13.61
CA LEU A 351 -18.68 -15.49 -12.74
C LEU A 351 -18.99 -16.05 -11.36
N SER A 352 -20.17 -15.73 -10.82
CA SER A 352 -20.60 -16.17 -9.48
C SER A 352 -20.48 -17.68 -9.24
N TRP A 353 -20.50 -18.50 -10.29
CA TRP A 353 -20.37 -19.96 -10.22
C TRP A 353 -18.92 -20.46 -10.05
N PHE A 354 -17.91 -19.64 -10.37
CA PHE A 354 -16.50 -20.03 -10.28
C PHE A 354 -15.89 -19.80 -8.91
N LYS A 355 -16.60 -19.14 -7.99
CA LYS A 355 -16.12 -18.88 -6.65
C LYS A 355 -15.89 -20.21 -5.90
N PRO A 356 -14.66 -20.51 -5.44
CA PRO A 356 -14.40 -21.71 -4.66
C PRO A 356 -15.10 -21.66 -3.30
N GLN A 357 -15.45 -22.83 -2.77
CA GLN A 357 -16.11 -22.96 -1.47
C GLN A 357 -15.24 -22.45 -0.31
N ALA A 358 -13.92 -22.62 -0.41
CA ALA A 358 -12.96 -22.24 0.63
C ALA A 358 -12.86 -20.72 0.87
N VAL A 359 -13.04 -19.87 -0.16
CA VAL A 359 -12.93 -18.42 -0.01
C VAL A 359 -14.27 -17.87 0.45
N PHE A 360 -14.43 -17.52 1.72
CA PHE A 360 -15.76 -17.16 2.23
C PHE A 360 -16.30 -15.87 1.63
N ASP A 361 -15.46 -14.86 1.48
CA ASP A 361 -15.80 -13.61 0.82
C ASP A 361 -15.35 -13.65 -0.65
N TYR A 362 -16.32 -13.83 -1.55
CA TYR A 362 -16.08 -14.08 -2.96
C TYR A 362 -15.23 -13.01 -3.64
N LYS A 363 -15.22 -11.77 -3.16
CA LYS A 363 -14.49 -10.68 -3.81
C LYS A 363 -12.99 -10.97 -3.84
N TRP A 364 -12.45 -11.56 -2.77
CA TRP A 364 -11.01 -11.86 -2.68
C TRP A 364 -10.54 -12.89 -3.73
N PHE A 365 -11.43 -13.78 -4.18
CA PHE A 365 -11.11 -14.71 -5.27
C PHE A 365 -10.86 -13.97 -6.59
N TYR A 366 -11.75 -13.03 -6.96
CA TYR A 366 -11.57 -12.26 -8.21
C TYR A 366 -10.46 -11.24 -8.09
N LEU A 367 -10.34 -10.59 -6.92
CA LEU A 367 -9.27 -9.63 -6.67
C LEU A 367 -7.88 -10.28 -6.65
N PHE A 368 -7.78 -11.55 -6.24
CA PHE A 368 -6.54 -12.34 -6.39
C PHE A 368 -6.12 -12.40 -7.85
N TRP A 369 -6.99 -12.89 -8.74
CA TRP A 369 -6.68 -12.99 -10.17
C TRP A 369 -6.41 -11.62 -10.79
N ALA A 370 -7.24 -10.64 -10.43
CA ALA A 370 -7.06 -9.28 -10.90
C ALA A 370 -5.66 -8.75 -10.57
N ALA A 371 -5.26 -8.82 -9.30
CA ALA A 371 -3.97 -8.30 -8.87
C ALA A 371 -2.79 -9.11 -9.45
N VAL A 372 -2.90 -10.44 -9.57
CA VAL A 372 -1.86 -11.29 -10.19
C VAL A 372 -1.64 -10.85 -11.64
N PHE A 373 -2.71 -10.68 -12.40
CA PHE A 373 -2.65 -10.24 -13.78
C PHE A 373 -2.09 -8.83 -13.92
N LEU A 374 -2.43 -7.91 -13.00
CA LEU A 374 -1.89 -6.55 -13.00
C LEU A 374 -0.37 -6.56 -12.82
N VAL A 375 0.11 -7.19 -11.74
CA VAL A 375 1.53 -7.20 -11.38
C VAL A 375 2.35 -7.94 -12.44
N ALA A 376 1.81 -9.01 -13.03
CA ALA A 376 2.45 -9.72 -14.13
C ALA A 376 2.54 -8.86 -15.41
N ALA A 377 1.49 -8.11 -15.75
CA ALA A 377 1.41 -7.34 -17.01
C ALA A 377 2.27 -6.08 -17.03
N ILE A 378 2.31 -5.31 -15.93
CA ILE A 378 3.00 -4.00 -15.87
C ILE A 378 4.43 -4.03 -16.42
N PRO A 379 5.35 -4.88 -15.95
CA PRO A 379 6.73 -4.91 -16.43
C PRO A 379 6.88 -5.25 -17.92
N ARG A 380 5.85 -5.84 -18.56
CA ARG A 380 5.87 -6.25 -19.98
C ARG A 380 5.16 -5.26 -20.91
N ILE A 381 4.41 -4.30 -20.36
CA ILE A 381 3.74 -3.25 -21.13
C ILE A 381 4.51 -1.94 -20.93
N PHE A 382 5.25 -1.51 -21.95
CA PHE A 382 6.25 -0.43 -21.80
C PHE A 382 5.68 0.89 -21.28
N TRP A 383 4.51 1.33 -21.78
CA TRP A 383 3.90 2.60 -21.40
C TRP A 383 3.36 2.55 -19.97
N LEU A 384 2.86 1.39 -19.55
CA LEU A 384 2.33 1.16 -18.22
C LEU A 384 3.45 1.10 -17.18
N LYS A 385 4.53 0.37 -17.48
CA LYS A 385 5.77 0.40 -16.69
C LYS A 385 6.30 1.83 -16.55
N ARG A 386 6.40 2.57 -17.66
CA ARG A 386 6.88 3.95 -17.68
C ARG A 386 6.02 4.90 -16.85
N PHE A 387 4.70 4.71 -16.85
CA PHE A 387 3.78 5.48 -16.01
C PHE A 387 4.11 5.30 -14.51
N PHE A 388 4.29 4.07 -14.04
CA PHE A 388 4.65 3.82 -12.63
C PHE A 388 6.09 4.21 -12.31
N GLU A 389 6.98 4.32 -13.30
CA GLU A 389 8.34 4.86 -13.14
C GLU A 389 8.40 6.40 -13.13
N THR A 390 7.27 7.10 -13.31
CA THR A 390 7.22 8.56 -13.22
C THR A 390 7.61 9.06 -11.82
N ARG A 391 8.23 10.24 -11.75
CA ARG A 391 8.61 10.89 -10.47
C ARG A 391 7.45 11.00 -9.49
N PHE A 392 6.24 11.25 -9.99
CA PHE A 392 5.04 11.34 -9.17
C PHE A 392 4.71 10.00 -8.51
N CYS A 393 4.64 8.91 -9.28
CA CYS A 393 4.37 7.58 -8.73
C CYS A 393 5.49 7.13 -7.78
N GLN A 394 6.76 7.41 -8.11
CA GLN A 394 7.90 7.12 -7.24
C GLN A 394 7.83 7.90 -5.92
N TRP A 395 7.38 9.16 -5.96
CA TRP A 395 7.16 9.96 -4.75
C TRP A 395 6.05 9.36 -3.89
N LEU A 396 4.88 9.05 -4.48
CA LEU A 396 3.80 8.34 -3.79
C LEU A 396 4.28 7.02 -3.19
N GLY A 397 5.12 6.27 -3.91
CA GLY A 397 5.65 4.99 -3.45
C GLY A 397 6.43 5.10 -2.14
N HIS A 398 7.21 6.16 -1.97
CA HIS A 398 7.96 6.40 -0.75
C HIS A 398 7.09 6.79 0.45
N ILE A 399 6.02 7.56 0.23
CA ILE A 399 5.12 7.97 1.33
C ILE A 399 3.97 6.99 1.54
N SER A 400 3.85 5.94 0.71
CA SER A 400 2.67 5.06 0.66
C SER A 400 2.29 4.45 2.02
N PHE A 401 3.26 3.99 2.80
CA PHE A 401 3.00 3.42 4.12
C PHE A 401 2.46 4.48 5.11
N ALA A 402 3.06 5.67 5.14
CA ALA A 402 2.60 6.77 5.98
C ALA A 402 1.24 7.33 5.51
N LEU A 403 1.02 7.41 4.20
CA LEU A 403 -0.27 7.78 3.62
C LEU A 403 -1.36 6.82 4.09
N TYR A 404 -1.05 5.51 4.11
CA TYR A 404 -1.93 4.49 4.67
C TYR A 404 -2.24 4.72 6.15
N LEU A 405 -1.26 5.09 6.98
CA LEU A 405 -1.49 5.38 8.40
C LEU A 405 -2.29 6.67 8.67
N VAL A 406 -2.13 7.69 7.83
CA VAL A 406 -2.61 9.05 8.10
C VAL A 406 -3.99 9.33 7.51
N HIS A 407 -4.36 8.72 6.38
CA HIS A 407 -5.57 9.10 5.66
C HIS A 407 -6.87 8.92 6.47
N GLY A 408 -7.02 7.81 7.20
CA GLY A 408 -8.19 7.60 8.04
C GLY A 408 -8.30 8.63 9.18
N PRO A 409 -7.26 8.87 9.99
CA PRO A 409 -7.23 9.93 10.99
C PRO A 409 -7.63 11.29 10.45
N VAL A 410 -7.09 11.69 9.29
CA VAL A 410 -7.45 12.96 8.64
C VAL A 410 -8.92 12.97 8.22
N LEU A 411 -9.41 11.87 7.65
CA LEU A 411 -10.80 11.71 7.26
C LEU A 411 -11.74 11.81 8.47
N TRP A 412 -11.49 11.09 9.56
CA TRP A 412 -12.36 11.09 10.74
C TRP A 412 -12.29 12.39 11.56
N THR A 413 -11.17 13.09 11.53
CA THR A 413 -11.03 14.38 12.22
C THR A 413 -11.53 15.52 11.34
N LEU A 414 -10.73 15.93 10.36
CA LEU A 414 -11.00 17.09 9.53
C LEU A 414 -11.98 16.79 8.39
N GLY A 415 -11.85 15.63 7.74
CA GLY A 415 -12.71 15.23 6.62
C GLY A 415 -14.19 15.28 6.99
N GLU A 416 -14.53 14.66 8.11
CA GLU A 416 -15.89 14.63 8.64
C GLU A 416 -16.51 16.02 8.79
N ARG A 417 -15.73 16.97 9.32
CA ARG A 417 -16.18 18.35 9.53
C ARG A 417 -16.30 19.14 8.24
N LEU A 418 -15.39 18.92 7.29
CA LEU A 418 -15.43 19.59 5.99
C LEU A 418 -16.57 19.08 5.11
N TYR A 419 -16.83 17.77 5.10
CA TYR A 419 -17.96 17.22 4.38
C TYR A 419 -19.30 17.61 5.03
N LEU A 420 -19.38 17.63 6.36
CA LEU A 420 -20.55 18.15 7.06
C LEU A 420 -20.79 19.63 6.73
N ALA A 421 -19.74 20.44 6.71
CA ALA A 421 -19.82 21.85 6.28
C ALA A 421 -20.25 22.01 4.82
N ALA A 422 -19.88 21.07 3.96
CA ALA A 422 -20.28 21.01 2.55
C ALA A 422 -21.73 20.57 2.33
N GLY A 423 -22.42 20.07 3.36
CA GLY A 423 -23.82 19.66 3.31
C GLY A 423 -24.07 18.15 3.43
N TRP A 424 -23.05 17.33 3.71
CA TRP A 424 -23.22 15.89 3.95
C TRP A 424 -23.62 15.64 5.42
N GLN A 425 -24.91 15.44 5.68
CA GLN A 425 -25.48 15.35 7.04
C GLN A 425 -26.06 13.98 7.36
N ASN A 426 -25.93 13.53 8.61
CA ASN A 426 -26.73 12.46 9.20
C ASN A 426 -27.05 12.77 10.67
N ASP A 427 -27.98 12.02 11.26
CA ASP A 427 -28.48 12.25 12.63
C ASP A 427 -27.37 12.27 13.68
N GLU A 428 -26.37 11.41 13.55
CA GLU A 428 -25.28 11.29 14.51
C GLU A 428 -24.34 12.50 14.49
N LEU A 429 -24.00 13.00 13.29
CA LEU A 429 -23.20 14.19 13.09
C LEU A 429 -23.94 15.43 13.58
N MET A 430 -25.24 15.54 13.27
CA MET A 430 -26.08 16.65 13.71
C MET A 430 -26.27 16.66 15.23
N LYS A 431 -26.24 15.49 15.89
CA LYS A 431 -26.32 15.40 17.35
C LYS A 431 -25.04 15.88 18.04
N ASN A 432 -23.86 15.56 17.52
CA ASN A 432 -22.59 15.76 18.23
C ASN A 432 -21.81 17.00 17.78
N ILE A 433 -21.87 17.37 16.50
CA ILE A 433 -21.15 18.51 15.93
C ILE A 433 -22.03 19.42 15.04
N PRO A 434 -23.25 19.81 15.47
CA PRO A 434 -24.20 20.57 14.64
C PRO A 434 -23.65 21.90 14.14
N HIS A 435 -22.75 22.52 14.91
CA HIS A 435 -22.15 23.82 14.59
C HIS A 435 -21.32 23.81 13.31
N TRP A 436 -20.92 22.65 12.78
CA TRP A 436 -20.22 22.53 11.49
C TRP A 436 -21.15 22.41 10.30
N ALA A 437 -22.41 22.03 10.50
CA ALA A 437 -23.37 21.82 9.41
C ALA A 437 -23.58 23.09 8.60
N ASP A 438 -23.59 22.94 7.28
CA ASP A 438 -23.91 23.98 6.30
C ASP A 438 -23.12 25.30 6.47
N LYS A 439 -21.90 25.24 7.01
CA LYS A 439 -21.01 26.41 7.05
C LYS A 439 -20.53 26.86 5.67
N LEU A 440 -20.48 25.94 4.72
CA LEU A 440 -20.13 26.18 3.32
C LEU A 440 -20.99 25.25 2.47
N PRO A 441 -22.32 25.48 2.36
CA PRO A 441 -23.19 24.55 1.66
C PRO A 441 -22.78 24.51 0.19
N LEU A 442 -22.47 23.30 -0.30
CA LEU A 442 -22.05 23.08 -1.68
C LEU A 442 -23.12 22.29 -2.43
N PRO A 443 -23.31 22.56 -3.73
CA PRO A 443 -24.24 21.78 -4.51
C PRO A 443 -23.75 20.33 -4.59
N MET A 444 -24.64 19.38 -4.31
CA MET A 444 -24.48 17.95 -4.60
C MET A 444 -24.64 17.68 -6.11
N ALA A 445 -24.44 18.69 -6.95
CA ALA A 445 -24.57 18.61 -8.40
C ALA A 445 -23.26 18.12 -9.01
N GLY A 446 -23.38 17.25 -10.01
CA GLY A 446 -22.25 16.69 -10.74
C GLY A 446 -22.49 15.23 -11.11
N PRO A 447 -21.59 14.63 -11.90
CA PRO A 447 -21.55 13.19 -12.04
C PRO A 447 -21.29 12.54 -10.67
N TYR A 448 -21.93 11.39 -10.45
CA TYR A 448 -21.78 10.62 -9.20
C TYR A 448 -20.30 10.33 -8.89
N GLY A 449 -19.81 10.69 -7.71
CA GLY A 449 -18.40 10.64 -7.30
C GLY A 449 -17.52 11.82 -7.74
N LEU A 450 -18.09 12.80 -8.44
CA LEU A 450 -17.42 14.03 -8.88
C LEU A 450 -18.23 15.27 -8.49
N GLU A 451 -19.08 15.14 -7.46
CA GLU A 451 -19.87 16.24 -6.93
C GLU A 451 -18.96 17.35 -6.41
N VAL A 452 -19.39 18.61 -6.60
CA VAL A 452 -18.64 19.77 -6.08
C VAL A 452 -18.44 19.68 -4.56
N SER A 453 -19.44 19.13 -3.86
CA SER A 453 -19.40 18.87 -2.42
C SER A 453 -18.43 17.77 -1.99
N VAL A 454 -17.96 16.92 -2.91
CA VAL A 454 -16.87 15.95 -2.68
C VAL A 454 -15.53 16.58 -3.06
N LEU A 455 -15.45 17.22 -4.22
CA LEU A 455 -14.19 17.72 -4.79
C LEU A 455 -13.64 18.96 -4.06
N LEU A 456 -14.49 19.88 -3.59
CA LEU A 456 -14.00 21.10 -2.95
C LEU A 456 -13.32 20.84 -1.60
N PRO A 457 -13.85 19.99 -0.70
CA PRO A 457 -13.11 19.56 0.49
C PRO A 457 -11.74 18.93 0.18
N GLN A 458 -11.61 18.24 -0.95
CA GLN A 458 -10.37 17.59 -1.36
C GLN A 458 -9.23 18.58 -1.67
N ILE A 459 -9.54 19.84 -2.01
CA ILE A 459 -8.54 20.91 -2.16
C ILE A 459 -7.77 21.13 -0.85
N VAL A 460 -8.40 20.87 0.29
CA VAL A 460 -7.77 20.94 1.62
C VAL A 460 -7.27 19.57 2.07
N LEU A 461 -8.12 18.54 1.97
CA LEU A 461 -7.86 17.23 2.54
C LEU A 461 -6.69 16.51 1.87
N LEU A 462 -6.62 16.50 0.54
CA LEU A 462 -5.58 15.75 -0.17
C LEU A 462 -4.18 16.34 0.07
N PRO A 463 -3.95 17.67 -0.11
CA PRO A 463 -2.64 18.25 0.20
C PRO A 463 -2.24 18.12 1.67
N LEU A 464 -3.18 18.24 2.61
CA LEU A 464 -2.91 18.04 4.03
C LEU A 464 -2.48 16.60 4.31
N THR A 465 -3.23 15.63 3.80
CA THR A 465 -2.95 14.20 4.01
C THR A 465 -1.59 13.83 3.43
N LEU A 466 -1.29 14.29 2.21
CA LEU A 466 0.01 14.06 1.57
C LEU A 466 1.17 14.74 2.34
N GLY A 467 0.95 15.96 2.85
CA GLY A 467 1.93 16.67 3.66
C GLY A 467 2.22 15.98 4.99
N LEU A 468 1.17 15.52 5.69
CA LEU A 468 1.30 14.74 6.92
C LEU A 468 1.94 13.38 6.66
N ALA A 469 1.62 12.71 5.55
CA ALA A 469 2.26 11.46 5.14
C ALA A 469 3.77 11.67 4.94
N GLU A 470 4.21 12.74 4.28
CA GLU A 470 5.64 13.05 4.13
C GLU A 470 6.33 13.27 5.49
N LEU A 471 5.68 13.98 6.43
CA LEU A 471 6.20 14.18 7.78
C LEU A 471 6.32 12.86 8.54
N VAL A 472 5.27 12.04 8.54
CA VAL A 472 5.26 10.72 9.19
C VAL A 472 6.32 9.80 8.55
N THR A 473 6.47 9.82 7.21
CA THR A 473 7.54 9.06 6.55
C THR A 473 8.92 9.47 7.03
N ARG A 474 9.16 10.78 7.16
CA ARG A 474 10.46 11.33 7.54
C ARG A 474 10.80 11.12 9.01
N PHE A 475 9.83 11.33 9.90
CA PHE A 475 10.08 11.40 11.34
C PHE A 475 9.68 10.15 12.11
N ILE A 476 8.85 9.26 11.54
CA ILE A 476 8.36 8.06 12.22
C ILE A 476 8.76 6.80 11.44
N ASP A 477 8.35 6.67 10.18
CA ASP A 477 8.58 5.46 9.38
C ASP A 477 10.07 5.20 9.13
N THR A 478 10.76 6.13 8.46
CA THR A 478 12.20 5.96 8.13
C THR A 478 13.06 5.73 9.38
N PRO A 479 12.87 6.46 10.49
CA PRO A 479 13.58 6.16 11.74
C PRO A 479 13.24 4.80 12.33
N SER A 480 11.97 4.35 12.31
CA SER A 480 11.57 3.03 12.81
C SER A 480 12.29 1.89 12.08
N VAL A 481 12.54 2.09 10.79
CA VAL A 481 13.22 1.13 9.93
C VAL A 481 14.71 1.06 10.26
N LYS A 482 15.35 2.23 10.41
CA LYS A 482 16.75 2.34 10.81
C LYS A 482 16.96 1.76 12.21
N PHE A 483 16.02 2.02 13.11
CA PHE A 483 15.98 1.42 14.44
C PHE A 483 15.91 -0.11 14.37
N ALA A 484 15.01 -0.69 13.55
CA ALA A 484 14.93 -2.13 13.40
C ALA A 484 16.25 -2.76 12.89
N ALA A 485 16.92 -2.10 11.93
CA ALA A 485 18.21 -2.55 11.41
C ALA A 485 19.33 -2.45 12.46
N TRP A 486 19.41 -1.32 13.16
CA TRP A 486 20.35 -1.13 14.26
C TRP A 486 20.13 -2.14 15.39
N PHE A 487 18.88 -2.38 15.78
CA PHE A 487 18.52 -3.31 16.85
C PHE A 487 18.95 -4.73 16.52
N TYR A 488 18.74 -5.17 15.27
CA TYR A 488 19.24 -6.48 14.82
C TYR A 488 20.76 -6.57 14.88
N LYS A 489 21.47 -5.55 14.38
CA LYS A 489 22.94 -5.50 14.44
C LYS A 489 23.45 -5.58 15.87
N LYS A 490 22.80 -4.87 16.81
CA LYS A 490 23.19 -4.91 18.21
C LYS A 490 22.91 -6.28 18.86
N ALA A 491 21.81 -6.93 18.47
CA ALA A 491 21.45 -8.26 18.97
C ALA A 491 22.42 -9.37 18.52
N LEU A 492 23.12 -9.21 17.39
CA LEU A 492 24.13 -10.16 16.92
C LEU A 492 25.43 -10.17 17.76
N GLY A 493 25.65 -9.14 18.59
CA GLY A 493 26.88 -8.92 19.35
C GLY A 493 28.05 -8.43 18.50
N ASP A 494 29.11 -7.91 19.15
CA ASP A 494 30.35 -7.56 18.43
C ASP A 494 31.08 -8.84 17.95
N PRO A 495 31.70 -8.82 16.76
CA PRO A 495 32.47 -9.95 16.22
C PRO A 495 33.53 -10.48 17.19
N THR A 496 34.13 -9.60 17.99
CA THR A 496 35.14 -9.91 19.00
C THR A 496 34.61 -10.76 20.15
N SER A 497 33.31 -10.72 20.46
CA SER A 497 32.74 -11.56 21.53
C SER A 497 32.46 -13.00 21.10
N LYS A 498 32.35 -13.25 19.78
CA LYS A 498 32.19 -14.62 19.23
C LYS A 498 33.50 -15.39 19.15
N GLN A 499 34.64 -14.73 18.89
CA GLN A 499 35.95 -15.37 18.94
C GLN A 499 36.47 -15.65 20.35
N ALA A 500 35.96 -14.94 21.37
CA ALA A 500 36.28 -15.23 22.77
C ALA A 500 35.42 -16.36 23.39
N ARG A 501 34.44 -16.89 22.64
CA ARG A 501 33.51 -17.95 23.07
C ARG A 501 33.57 -19.22 22.22
N ALA A 502 34.42 -19.26 21.20
CA ALA A 502 34.80 -20.45 20.46
C ALA A 502 36.24 -20.80 20.86
#